data_AF-A0A9P9QEW8-F1
#
_entry.id   AF-A0A9P9QEW8-F1
#
_cell.length_a   1.000
_cell.length_b   1.000
_cell.length_c   1.000
_cell.angle_alpha   90.00
_cell.angle_beta   90.00
_cell.angle_gamma   90.00
#
_symmetry.space_group_name_H-M   'P 1'
#
loop_
_entity.id
_entity.type
_entity.pdbx_description
1 polymer ?
#
loop_
_entity_poly.entity_id
_entity_poly.type
_entity_poly.pdbx_seq_one_letter_code
_entity_poly.pdbx_strand_id
1 'polypeptide(L)'
;MIGHPKHVHKACQAGADIIIAQGGEGGGHTGDIATSVLIPACADACKQYKSPLTGGPVTLVAAGGINDGRSVAAALMLGASGVWVGTRFIPSVESKAPKSFKDEVIKATYDSWVKSIIWSGRPLRALSNPYILDWEQNRQAEIKELTSKGVVPLPYEIDRLHKEGKLTDEIEDAAALRPIGVVGGSVNKANQSAAEIVAEMVQETVHALNGASGFMNRRAKL
;
A
#
# COMPACT_ATOMS: atom_id res chain seq x y z
N MET A 1 11.14 -1.76 -4.65
CA MET A 1 10.03 -0.87 -4.24
C MET A 1 10.61 0.32 -3.49
N ILE A 2 10.10 1.52 -3.72
CA ILE A 2 10.57 2.77 -3.12
C ILE A 2 9.39 3.61 -2.62
N GLY A 3 9.60 4.41 -1.57
CA GLY A 3 8.61 5.37 -1.05
C GLY A 3 9.08 6.83 -1.10
N HIS A 4 10.18 7.12 -1.81
CA HIS A 4 10.73 8.47 -1.93
C HIS A 4 11.52 8.63 -3.24
N PRO A 5 11.42 9.76 -3.97
CA PRO A 5 12.08 9.94 -5.27
C PRO A 5 13.60 9.73 -5.22
N LYS A 6 14.27 10.22 -4.17
CA LYS A 6 15.73 9.99 -3.96
C LYS A 6 16.19 8.54 -4.06
N HIS A 7 15.32 7.56 -3.78
CA HIS A 7 15.68 6.14 -3.84
C HIS A 7 15.76 5.61 -5.27
N VAL A 8 15.13 6.29 -6.24
CA VAL A 8 15.19 5.92 -7.67
C VAL A 8 16.64 5.85 -8.14
N HIS A 9 17.44 6.88 -7.84
CA HIS A 9 18.83 6.96 -8.30
C HIS A 9 19.67 5.76 -7.86
N LYS A 10 19.63 5.42 -6.57
CA LYS A 10 20.39 4.28 -6.03
C LYS A 10 19.90 2.96 -6.59
N ALA A 11 18.59 2.79 -6.78
CA ALA A 11 18.02 1.58 -7.35
C ALA A 11 18.42 1.40 -8.83
N CYS A 12 18.33 2.46 -9.64
CA CYS A 12 18.75 2.43 -11.04
C CYS A 12 20.27 2.19 -11.19
N GLN A 13 21.09 2.81 -10.34
CA GLN A 13 22.55 2.57 -10.30
C GLN A 13 22.90 1.12 -9.93
N ALA A 14 22.04 0.45 -9.15
CA ALA A 14 22.17 -0.97 -8.85
C ALA A 14 21.66 -1.88 -9.98
N GLY A 15 21.24 -1.32 -11.12
CA GLY A 15 20.80 -2.06 -12.30
C GLY A 15 19.30 -2.38 -12.34
N ALA A 16 18.46 -1.68 -11.58
CA ALA A 16 17.02 -1.92 -11.60
C ALA A 16 16.39 -1.54 -12.97
N ASP A 17 15.69 -2.50 -13.58
CA ASP A 17 14.88 -2.28 -14.80
C ASP A 17 13.49 -1.70 -14.53
N ILE A 18 12.95 -2.02 -13.35
CA ILE A 18 11.61 -1.65 -12.93
C ILE A 18 11.69 -1.04 -11.53
N ILE A 19 11.11 0.14 -11.37
CA ILE A 19 10.90 0.79 -10.09
C ILE A 19 9.41 0.73 -9.74
N ILE A 20 9.10 0.10 -8.62
CA ILE A 20 7.76 0.17 -8.02
C ILE A 20 7.76 1.31 -6.99
N ALA A 21 7.09 2.42 -7.31
CA ALA A 21 6.95 3.56 -6.41
C ALA A 21 5.64 3.46 -5.64
N GLN A 22 5.72 3.30 -4.32
CA GLN A 22 4.56 3.15 -3.44
C GLN A 22 4.29 4.43 -2.67
N GLY A 23 3.15 5.06 -2.93
CA GLY A 23 2.68 6.20 -2.16
C GLY A 23 2.26 5.82 -0.74
N GLY A 24 2.21 6.84 0.13
CA GLY A 24 1.91 6.70 1.56
C GLY A 24 0.56 6.06 1.89
N GLU A 25 -0.34 5.98 0.92
CA GLU A 25 -1.63 5.33 0.98
C GLU A 25 -1.54 3.79 0.95
N GLY A 26 -0.40 3.22 0.53
CA GLY A 26 -0.17 1.78 0.50
C GLY A 26 -0.24 1.10 1.87
N GLY A 27 -0.61 -0.19 1.86
CA GLY A 27 -0.53 -1.06 3.04
C GLY A 27 0.88 -1.61 3.25
N GLY A 28 1.15 -2.12 4.45
CA GLY A 28 2.49 -2.60 4.79
C GLY A 28 3.47 -1.45 4.97
N HIS A 29 4.77 -1.71 4.80
CA HIS A 29 5.80 -0.67 4.91
C HIS A 29 5.59 0.43 3.89
N THR A 30 5.38 1.65 4.35
CA THR A 30 5.03 2.76 3.47
C THR A 30 5.65 4.08 3.95
N GLY A 31 5.93 4.96 2.98
CA GLY A 31 6.39 6.33 3.26
C GLY A 31 5.24 7.29 3.56
N ASP A 32 5.52 8.58 3.49
CA ASP A 32 4.54 9.65 3.74
C ASP A 32 4.14 10.42 2.47
N ILE A 33 4.88 10.27 1.37
CA ILE A 33 4.59 11.00 0.13
C ILE A 33 3.39 10.34 -0.56
N ALA A 34 2.33 11.12 -0.77
CA ALA A 34 1.12 10.69 -1.48
C ALA A 34 1.42 10.22 -2.91
N THR A 35 0.63 9.26 -3.40
CA THR A 35 0.79 8.67 -4.74
C THR A 35 0.76 9.75 -5.83
N SER A 36 -0.15 10.72 -5.72
CA SER A 36 -0.28 11.84 -6.68
C SER A 36 0.97 12.73 -6.79
N VAL A 37 1.81 12.75 -5.76
CA VAL A 37 3.06 13.52 -5.72
C VAL A 37 4.26 12.63 -6.04
N LEU A 38 4.28 11.40 -5.50
CA LEU A 38 5.40 10.48 -5.63
C LEU A 38 5.57 9.99 -7.07
N ILE A 39 4.47 9.57 -7.72
CA ILE A 39 4.53 8.94 -9.04
C ILE A 39 5.14 9.86 -10.11
N PRO A 40 4.67 11.11 -10.33
CA PRO A 40 5.26 11.95 -11.36
C PRO A 40 6.72 12.28 -11.08
N ALA A 41 7.09 12.55 -9.82
CA ALA A 41 8.47 12.80 -9.44
C ALA A 41 9.39 11.59 -9.71
N CYS A 42 8.91 10.37 -9.44
CA CYS A 42 9.66 9.16 -9.75
C CYS A 42 9.72 8.90 -11.26
N ALA A 43 8.66 9.23 -12.01
CA ALA A 43 8.62 9.04 -13.46
C ALA A 43 9.69 9.88 -14.16
N ASP A 44 9.81 11.15 -13.77
CA ASP A 44 10.84 12.04 -14.30
C ASP A 44 12.25 11.61 -13.91
N ALA A 45 12.43 11.09 -12.69
CA ALA A 45 13.71 10.51 -12.29
C ALA A 45 14.06 9.24 -13.09
N CYS A 46 13.10 8.35 -13.35
CA CYS A 46 13.34 7.11 -14.10
C CYS A 46 13.76 7.37 -15.55
N LYS A 47 13.25 8.44 -16.19
CA LYS A 47 13.64 8.85 -17.55
C LYS A 47 15.14 9.15 -17.71
N GLN A 48 15.83 9.46 -16.61
CA GLN A 48 17.27 9.76 -16.61
C GLN A 48 18.14 8.50 -16.69
N TYR A 49 17.55 7.32 -16.52
CA TYR A 49 18.27 6.04 -16.48
C TYR A 49 17.78 5.12 -17.59
N LYS A 50 18.69 4.26 -18.08
CA LYS A 50 18.35 3.22 -19.03
C LYS A 50 18.23 1.88 -18.33
N SER A 51 17.17 1.15 -18.62
CA SER A 51 16.98 -0.23 -18.18
C SER A 51 18.03 -1.11 -18.87
N PRO A 52 18.84 -1.88 -18.12
CA PRO A 52 19.76 -2.86 -18.70
C PRO A 52 19.10 -3.89 -19.62
N LEU A 53 17.84 -4.28 -19.32
CA LEU A 53 17.08 -5.26 -20.07
C LEU A 53 16.53 -4.72 -21.40
N THR A 54 16.01 -3.49 -21.41
CA THR A 54 15.26 -2.96 -22.57
C THR A 54 16.03 -1.91 -23.38
N GLY A 55 17.08 -1.32 -22.81
CA GLY A 55 17.82 -0.20 -23.40
C GLY A 55 17.06 1.14 -23.44
N GLY A 56 15.77 1.14 -23.11
CA GLY A 56 14.92 2.32 -22.96
C GLY A 56 14.93 2.88 -21.52
N PRO A 57 14.11 3.90 -21.23
CA PRO A 57 13.93 4.39 -19.86
C PRO A 57 13.59 3.29 -18.87
N VAL A 58 14.09 3.39 -17.63
CA VAL A 58 13.67 2.51 -16.53
C VAL A 58 12.16 2.60 -16.35
N THR A 59 11.49 1.44 -16.23
CA THR A 59 10.03 1.36 -16.18
C THR A 59 9.53 1.71 -14.78
N LEU A 60 8.58 2.63 -14.67
CA LEU A 60 7.92 2.96 -13.42
C LEU A 60 6.59 2.21 -13.29
N VAL A 61 6.36 1.58 -12.13
CA VAL A 61 5.08 0.99 -11.73
C VAL A 61 4.57 1.74 -10.50
N ALA A 62 3.33 2.23 -10.56
CA ALA A 62 2.72 2.94 -9.44
C ALA A 62 2.10 1.97 -8.43
N ALA A 63 2.22 2.26 -7.13
CA ALA A 63 1.65 1.47 -6.06
C ALA A 63 1.12 2.37 -4.94
N GLY A 64 0.22 1.83 -4.12
CA GLY A 64 -0.44 2.58 -3.05
C GLY A 64 -1.63 3.37 -3.58
N GLY A 65 -2.79 3.30 -2.90
CA GLY A 65 -3.95 4.08 -3.32
C GLY A 65 -4.72 3.56 -4.55
N ILE A 66 -4.32 2.44 -5.17
CA ILE A 66 -4.90 1.94 -6.43
C ILE A 66 -5.83 0.75 -6.14
N ASN A 67 -7.08 0.79 -6.63
CA ASN A 67 -8.08 -0.26 -6.40
C ASN A 67 -9.12 -0.47 -7.52
N ASP A 68 -9.15 0.40 -8.54
CA ASP A 68 -10.18 0.47 -9.58
C ASP A 68 -9.60 1.07 -10.87
N GLY A 69 -10.39 1.14 -11.95
CA GLY A 69 -9.88 1.67 -13.22
C GLY A 69 -9.59 3.17 -13.23
N ARG A 70 -10.23 3.96 -12.35
CA ARG A 70 -9.97 5.42 -12.25
C ARG A 70 -8.57 5.67 -11.70
N SER A 71 -8.20 4.95 -10.64
CA SER A 71 -6.88 5.03 -10.03
C SER A 71 -5.78 4.48 -10.95
N VAL A 72 -6.08 3.45 -11.76
CA VAL A 72 -5.17 2.99 -12.84
C VAL A 72 -5.00 4.06 -13.90
N ALA A 73 -6.08 4.64 -14.43
CA ALA A 73 -6.01 5.70 -15.42
C ALA A 73 -5.20 6.90 -14.90
N ALA A 74 -5.43 7.32 -13.65
CA ALA A 74 -4.67 8.38 -13.00
C ALA A 74 -3.17 8.04 -12.91
N ALA A 75 -2.81 6.83 -12.49
CA ALA A 75 -1.41 6.39 -12.39
C ALA A 75 -0.70 6.43 -13.76
N LEU A 76 -1.37 6.00 -14.82
CA LEU A 76 -0.85 6.08 -16.19
C LEU A 76 -0.64 7.53 -16.62
N MET A 77 -1.60 8.42 -16.34
CA MET A 77 -1.48 9.85 -16.64
C MET A 77 -0.38 10.54 -15.82
N LEU A 78 -0.06 10.04 -14.62
CA LEU A 78 1.06 10.50 -13.80
C LEU A 78 2.43 9.99 -14.29
N GLY A 79 2.48 9.19 -15.36
CA GLY A 79 3.70 8.73 -16.01
C GLY A 79 4.18 7.34 -15.61
N ALA A 80 3.37 6.55 -14.89
CA ALA A 80 3.66 5.14 -14.70
C ALA A 80 3.29 4.31 -15.95
N SER A 81 3.97 3.18 -16.14
CA SER A 81 3.69 2.23 -17.23
C SER A 81 2.74 1.11 -16.80
N GLY A 82 2.40 1.04 -15.51
CA GLY A 82 1.53 0.04 -14.94
C GLY A 82 1.31 0.28 -13.45
N VAL A 83 0.57 -0.62 -12.81
CA VAL A 83 0.19 -0.53 -11.40
C VAL A 83 0.54 -1.79 -10.62
N TRP A 84 0.81 -1.63 -9.33
CA TRP A 84 0.94 -2.70 -8.35
C TRP A 84 -0.16 -2.55 -7.29
N VAL A 85 -1.03 -3.55 -7.22
CA VAL A 85 -2.28 -3.48 -6.45
C VAL A 85 -2.27 -4.54 -5.35
N GLY A 86 -2.45 -4.11 -4.10
CA GLY A 86 -2.44 -5.00 -2.93
C GLY A 86 -3.84 -5.23 -2.37
N THR A 87 -4.33 -4.28 -1.57
CA THR A 87 -5.56 -4.39 -0.77
C THR A 87 -6.79 -4.88 -1.55
N ARG A 88 -6.96 -4.47 -2.81
CA ARG A 88 -8.10 -4.90 -3.65
C ARG A 88 -8.14 -6.41 -3.90
N PHE A 89 -7.00 -7.10 -3.88
CA PHE A 89 -6.91 -8.54 -4.10
C PHE A 89 -7.03 -9.36 -2.80
N ILE A 90 -7.03 -8.75 -1.61
CA ILE A 90 -7.13 -9.49 -0.35
C ILE A 90 -8.43 -10.33 -0.28
N PRO A 91 -9.62 -9.81 -0.61
CA PRO A 91 -10.86 -10.58 -0.55
C PRO A 91 -11.15 -11.40 -1.82
N SER A 92 -10.15 -11.64 -2.69
CA SER A 92 -10.35 -12.49 -3.88
C SER A 92 -10.49 -13.97 -3.51
N VAL A 93 -11.05 -14.76 -4.43
CA VAL A 93 -11.22 -16.22 -4.24
C VAL A 93 -9.88 -16.92 -4.00
N GLU A 94 -8.86 -16.56 -4.78
CA GLU A 94 -7.53 -17.18 -4.78
C GLU A 94 -6.64 -16.74 -3.61
N SER A 95 -6.97 -15.62 -2.97
CA SER A 95 -6.25 -15.13 -1.80
C SER A 95 -6.26 -16.17 -0.67
N LYS A 96 -5.10 -16.47 -0.11
CA LYS A 96 -4.94 -17.36 1.06
C LYS A 96 -5.09 -16.63 2.39
N ALA A 97 -5.48 -15.35 2.37
CA ALA A 97 -5.77 -14.61 3.59
C ALA A 97 -6.86 -15.34 4.41
N PRO A 98 -6.76 -15.37 5.75
CA PRO A 98 -7.81 -15.91 6.60
C PRO A 98 -9.17 -15.30 6.27
N LYS A 99 -10.25 -16.08 6.38
CA LYS A 99 -11.60 -15.59 6.10
C LYS A 99 -11.93 -14.36 6.96
N SER A 100 -11.54 -14.36 8.23
CA SER A 100 -11.70 -13.22 9.13
C SER A 100 -11.07 -11.94 8.56
N PHE A 101 -9.83 -12.03 8.07
CA PHE A 101 -9.16 -10.87 7.48
C PHE A 101 -9.82 -10.41 6.17
N LYS A 102 -10.27 -11.34 5.31
CA LYS A 102 -11.04 -10.97 4.10
C LYS A 102 -12.33 -10.23 4.48
N ASP A 103 -13.07 -10.74 5.45
CA ASP A 103 -14.31 -10.13 5.93
C ASP A 103 -14.07 -8.75 6.54
N GLU A 104 -12.94 -8.55 7.25
CA GLU A 104 -12.54 -7.26 7.81
C GLU A 104 -12.18 -6.24 6.72
N VAL A 105 -11.47 -6.65 5.67
CA VAL A 105 -11.18 -5.75 4.53
C VAL A 105 -12.48 -5.27 3.88
N ILE A 106 -13.48 -6.14 3.74
CA ILE A 106 -14.78 -5.77 3.15
C ILE A 106 -15.59 -4.83 4.06
N LYS A 107 -15.40 -4.91 5.38
CA LYS A 107 -16.04 -4.03 6.36
C LYS A 107 -15.25 -2.74 6.63
N ALA A 108 -14.02 -2.64 6.13
CA ALA A 108 -13.14 -1.52 6.40
C ALA A 108 -13.75 -0.22 5.88
N THR A 109 -13.57 0.86 6.65
CA THR A 109 -13.86 2.23 6.26
C THR A 109 -12.55 2.97 5.96
N TYR A 110 -12.65 4.25 5.59
CA TYR A 110 -11.47 5.11 5.39
C TYR A 110 -10.64 5.33 6.67
N ASP A 111 -11.17 4.95 7.83
CA ASP A 111 -10.54 5.11 9.16
C ASP A 111 -10.13 3.78 9.79
N SER A 112 -10.34 2.64 9.12
CA SER A 112 -10.06 1.30 9.68
C SER A 112 -8.59 0.89 9.62
N TRP A 113 -7.67 1.84 9.56
CA TRP A 113 -6.23 1.57 9.48
C TRP A 113 -5.46 2.37 10.52
N VAL A 114 -4.26 1.90 10.81
CA VAL A 114 -3.28 2.60 11.64
C VAL A 114 -1.90 2.48 11.02
N LYS A 115 -1.11 3.54 11.09
CA LYS A 115 0.31 3.52 10.73
C LYS A 115 1.11 3.48 12.02
N SER A 116 1.94 2.46 12.19
CA SER A 116 2.71 2.22 13.41
C SER A 116 4.09 1.66 13.09
N ILE A 117 4.99 1.74 14.07
CA ILE A 117 6.31 1.10 14.03
C ILE A 117 6.39 -0.17 14.88
N ILE A 118 5.32 -0.55 15.61
CA ILE A 118 5.39 -1.62 16.61
C ILE A 118 5.79 -2.99 16.06
N TRP A 119 5.47 -3.29 14.79
CA TRP A 119 5.76 -4.60 14.20
C TRP A 119 7.21 -4.79 13.77
N SER A 120 7.93 -3.72 13.42
CA SER A 120 9.25 -3.84 12.77
C SER A 120 10.25 -2.73 13.09
N GLY A 121 9.87 -1.73 13.87
CA GLY A 121 10.63 -0.49 14.08
C GLY A 121 10.62 0.45 12.87
N ARG A 122 9.88 0.12 11.80
CA ARG A 122 9.73 0.95 10.59
C ARG A 122 8.25 1.23 10.31
N PRO A 123 7.91 2.41 9.76
CA PRO A 123 6.52 2.77 9.48
C PRO A 123 5.83 1.73 8.61
N LEU A 124 4.71 1.21 9.12
CA LEU A 124 3.90 0.18 8.48
C LEU A 124 2.43 0.50 8.68
N ARG A 125 1.61 0.32 7.64
CA ARG A 125 0.15 0.48 7.68
C ARG A 125 -0.58 -0.86 7.71
N ALA A 126 -1.46 -1.04 8.69
CA ALA A 126 -2.28 -2.23 8.86
C ALA A 126 -3.70 -1.87 9.32
N LEU A 127 -4.61 -2.85 9.32
CA LEU A 127 -5.93 -2.71 9.92
C LEU A 127 -5.77 -2.32 11.40
N SER A 128 -6.57 -1.34 11.83
CA SER A 128 -6.64 -0.96 13.23
C SER A 128 -7.59 -1.88 13.99
N ASN A 129 -7.24 -2.20 15.23
CA ASN A 129 -8.14 -2.78 16.22
C ASN A 129 -7.83 -2.15 17.59
N PRO A 130 -8.65 -2.38 18.63
CA PRO A 130 -8.41 -1.78 19.95
C PRO A 130 -7.01 -2.07 20.53
N TYR A 131 -6.49 -3.28 20.35
CA TYR A 131 -5.16 -3.66 20.83
C TYR A 131 -4.03 -2.86 20.15
N ILE A 132 -4.11 -2.69 18.83
CA ILE A 132 -3.12 -1.91 18.08
C ILE A 132 -3.29 -0.40 18.31
N LEU A 133 -4.53 0.08 18.46
CA LEU A 133 -4.79 1.49 18.76
C LEU A 133 -4.26 1.88 20.13
N ASP A 134 -4.33 0.98 21.12
CA ASP A 134 -3.76 1.20 22.45
C ASP A 134 -2.26 1.51 22.40
N TRP A 135 -1.51 0.83 21.53
CA TRP A 135 -0.10 1.13 21.29
C TRP A 135 0.14 2.57 20.84
N GLU A 136 -0.66 3.05 19.88
CA GLU A 136 -0.52 4.38 19.29
C GLU A 136 -1.17 5.50 20.10
N GLN A 137 -2.07 5.17 21.04
CA GLN A 137 -2.86 6.14 21.81
C GLN A 137 -2.44 6.25 23.28
N ASN A 138 -2.04 5.14 23.91
CA ASN A 138 -1.76 5.09 25.35
C ASN A 138 -0.33 4.61 25.68
N ARG A 139 0.35 3.90 24.78
CA ARG A 139 1.66 3.28 25.05
C ARG A 139 2.83 3.88 24.26
N GLN A 140 2.71 5.13 23.77
CA GLN A 140 3.76 5.74 22.95
C GLN A 140 5.09 5.91 23.70
N ALA A 141 5.05 6.08 25.03
CA ALA A 141 6.25 6.12 25.87
C ALA A 141 7.02 4.78 25.83
N GLU A 142 6.31 3.65 25.88
CA GLU A 142 6.91 2.32 25.77
C GLU A 142 7.50 2.10 24.37
N ILE A 143 6.78 2.51 23.31
CA ILE A 143 7.30 2.47 21.94
C ILE A 143 8.64 3.21 21.87
N LYS A 144 8.71 4.44 22.41
CA LYS A 144 9.92 5.25 22.41
C LYS A 144 11.05 4.59 23.22
N GLU A 145 10.75 4.06 24.39
CA GLU A 145 11.75 3.40 25.24
C GLU A 145 12.35 2.17 24.52
N LEU A 146 11.51 1.27 24.03
CA LEU A 146 11.96 0.04 23.38
C LEU A 146 12.75 0.34 22.11
N THR A 147 12.24 1.23 21.26
CA THR A 147 12.91 1.59 20.01
C THR A 147 14.24 2.32 20.22
N SER A 148 14.39 3.08 21.31
CA SER A 148 15.68 3.70 21.69
C SER A 148 16.77 2.67 22.02
N LYS A 149 16.37 1.45 22.40
CA LYS A 149 17.26 0.32 22.70
C LYS A 149 17.42 -0.63 21.50
N GLY A 150 16.86 -0.27 20.34
CA GLY A 150 16.82 -1.14 19.16
C GLY A 150 15.87 -2.35 19.28
N VAL A 151 14.96 -2.31 20.26
CA VAL A 151 13.97 -3.37 20.50
C VAL A 151 12.68 -3.06 19.74
N VAL A 152 12.13 -4.05 19.04
CA VAL A 152 10.86 -3.91 18.31
C VAL A 152 9.69 -4.14 19.29
N PRO A 153 8.76 -3.18 19.42
CA PRO A 153 7.78 -3.20 20.51
C PRO A 153 6.87 -4.44 20.57
N LEU A 154 6.25 -4.82 19.44
CA LEU A 154 5.25 -5.88 19.45
C LEU A 154 5.89 -7.27 19.68
N PRO A 155 6.96 -7.69 18.98
CA PRO A 155 7.63 -8.95 19.30
C PRO A 155 8.09 -9.03 20.75
N TYR A 156 8.60 -7.92 21.31
CA TYR A 156 8.98 -7.87 22.73
C TYR A 156 7.79 -8.10 23.66
N GLU A 157 6.64 -7.49 23.37
CA GLU A 157 5.42 -7.67 24.15
C GLU A 157 4.93 -9.12 24.10
N ILE A 158 4.87 -9.72 22.91
CA ILE A 158 4.41 -11.09 22.74
C ILE A 158 5.33 -12.06 23.51
N ASP A 159 6.65 -11.89 23.41
CA ASP A 159 7.61 -12.69 24.17
C ASP A 159 7.46 -12.52 25.69
N ARG A 160 7.20 -11.29 26.15
CA ARG A 160 6.97 -11.00 27.57
C ARG A 160 5.69 -11.68 28.06
N LEU A 161 4.58 -11.51 27.36
CA LEU A 161 3.29 -12.11 27.71
C LEU A 161 3.37 -13.63 27.71
N HIS A 162 4.09 -14.22 26.74
CA HIS A 162 4.31 -15.66 26.71
C HIS A 162 5.07 -16.16 27.95
N LYS A 163 6.19 -15.50 28.31
CA LYS A 163 6.98 -15.85 29.50
C LYS A 163 6.22 -15.69 30.81
N GLU A 164 5.31 -14.72 30.87
CA GLU A 164 4.47 -14.46 32.03
C GLU A 164 3.22 -15.36 32.09
N GLY A 165 2.98 -16.20 31.08
CA GLY A 165 1.77 -17.04 30.98
C GLY A 165 0.48 -16.25 30.75
N LYS A 166 0.58 -15.05 30.14
CA LYS A 166 -0.53 -14.11 29.87
C LYS A 166 -0.88 -13.98 28.40
N LEU A 167 -0.14 -14.64 27.50
CA LEU A 167 -0.46 -14.65 26.07
C LEU A 167 -1.68 -15.55 25.84
N THR A 168 -2.75 -14.97 25.31
CA THR A 168 -3.96 -15.70 24.91
C THR A 168 -4.12 -15.67 23.40
N ASP A 169 -4.89 -16.61 22.85
CA ASP A 169 -5.21 -16.68 21.42
C ASP A 169 -5.83 -15.37 20.92
N GLU A 170 -6.64 -14.68 21.74
CA GLU A 170 -7.23 -13.38 21.40
C GLU A 170 -6.17 -12.28 21.27
N ILE A 171 -5.15 -12.29 22.13
CA ILE A 171 -4.04 -11.32 22.05
C ILE A 171 -3.19 -11.62 20.82
N GLU A 172 -2.91 -12.89 20.54
CA GLU A 172 -2.15 -13.29 19.35
C GLU A 172 -2.89 -12.88 18.06
N ASP A 173 -4.20 -13.12 17.98
CA ASP A 173 -5.00 -12.71 16.82
C ASP A 173 -5.09 -11.18 16.69
N ALA A 174 -5.28 -10.46 17.80
CA ALA A 174 -5.35 -8.99 17.80
C ALA A 174 -3.99 -8.34 17.48
N ALA A 175 -2.88 -8.99 17.82
CA ALA A 175 -1.52 -8.55 17.48
C ALA A 175 -1.13 -8.87 16.02
N ALA A 176 -1.84 -9.81 15.38
CA ALA A 176 -1.50 -10.29 14.05
C ALA A 176 -1.42 -9.15 13.03
N LEU A 177 -0.34 -9.13 12.26
CA LEU A 177 -0.14 -8.14 11.22
C LEU A 177 -1.12 -8.36 10.07
N ARG A 178 -2.03 -7.40 9.85
CA ARG A 178 -3.04 -7.39 8.78
C ARG A 178 -2.85 -6.18 7.85
N PRO A 179 -1.89 -6.19 6.89
CA PRO A 179 -1.55 -5.03 6.08
C PRO A 179 -2.70 -4.59 5.18
N ILE A 180 -3.06 -3.30 5.26
CA ILE A 180 -4.11 -2.71 4.42
C ILE A 180 -3.72 -1.28 4.04
N GLY A 181 -3.99 -0.89 2.80
CA GLY A 181 -3.88 0.50 2.36
C GLY A 181 -5.12 1.31 2.72
N VAL A 182 -5.03 2.63 2.58
CA VAL A 182 -6.17 3.57 2.80
C VAL A 182 -7.37 3.21 1.91
N VAL A 183 -7.11 2.62 0.74
CA VAL A 183 -8.12 2.11 -0.19
C VAL A 183 -8.99 0.99 0.36
N GLY A 184 -8.70 0.43 1.55
CA GLY A 184 -9.57 -0.55 2.21
C GLY A 184 -11.02 -0.08 2.28
N GLY A 185 -11.25 1.21 2.60
CA GLY A 185 -12.58 1.82 2.63
C GLY A 185 -13.32 1.90 1.28
N SER A 186 -12.65 1.55 0.18
CA SER A 186 -13.22 1.51 -1.17
C SER A 186 -13.29 0.09 -1.74
N VAL A 187 -12.82 -0.94 -1.02
CA VAL A 187 -12.92 -2.35 -1.43
C VAL A 187 -14.25 -2.92 -0.93
N ASN A 188 -15.26 -2.95 -1.81
CA ASN A 188 -16.64 -3.29 -1.45
C ASN A 188 -17.19 -4.55 -2.12
N LYS A 189 -16.37 -5.27 -2.89
CA LYS A 189 -16.74 -6.53 -3.56
C LYS A 189 -15.90 -7.67 -3.02
N ALA A 190 -16.56 -8.64 -2.40
CA ALA A 190 -15.95 -9.88 -1.91
C ALA A 190 -16.03 -10.98 -2.96
N ASN A 191 -15.12 -11.96 -2.88
CA ASN A 191 -15.18 -13.21 -3.65
C ASN A 191 -15.19 -13.04 -5.18
N GLN A 192 -14.70 -11.92 -5.69
CA GLN A 192 -14.30 -11.84 -7.09
C GLN A 192 -13.05 -12.69 -7.28
N SER A 193 -12.95 -13.40 -8.40
CA SER A 193 -11.70 -13.99 -8.85
C SER A 193 -10.69 -12.88 -9.18
N ALA A 194 -9.41 -13.20 -9.11
CA ALA A 194 -8.35 -12.28 -9.52
C ALA A 194 -8.51 -11.86 -11.00
N ALA A 195 -8.97 -12.79 -11.85
CA ALA A 195 -9.24 -12.50 -13.26
C ALA A 195 -10.36 -11.46 -13.44
N GLU A 196 -11.46 -11.58 -12.69
CA GLU A 196 -12.56 -10.60 -12.70
C GLU A 196 -12.10 -9.23 -12.21
N ILE A 197 -11.30 -9.17 -11.13
CA ILE A 197 -10.75 -7.92 -10.61
C ILE A 197 -9.92 -7.22 -11.69
N VAL A 198 -9.01 -7.95 -12.35
CA VAL A 198 -8.18 -7.39 -13.44
C VAL A 198 -9.05 -6.91 -14.60
N ALA A 199 -10.00 -7.73 -15.05
CA ALA A 199 -10.89 -7.37 -16.16
C ALA A 199 -11.72 -6.11 -15.86
N GLU A 200 -12.29 -6.02 -14.65
CA GLU A 200 -13.04 -4.85 -14.17
C GLU A 200 -12.16 -3.60 -14.18
N MET A 201 -10.97 -3.66 -13.57
CA MET A 201 -10.05 -2.53 -13.51
C MET A 201 -9.61 -2.06 -14.92
N VAL A 202 -9.32 -2.99 -15.83
CA VAL A 202 -8.93 -2.66 -17.21
C VAL A 202 -10.11 -2.01 -17.96
N GLN A 203 -11.32 -2.58 -17.86
CA GLN A 203 -12.50 -2.04 -18.51
C GLN A 203 -12.83 -0.62 -18.03
N GLU A 204 -12.80 -0.40 -16.71
CA GLU A 204 -13.00 0.91 -16.10
C GLU A 204 -11.91 1.90 -16.50
N THR A 205 -10.66 1.45 -16.64
CA THR A 205 -9.53 2.29 -17.11
C THR A 205 -9.80 2.79 -18.53
N VAL A 206 -10.17 1.89 -19.43
CA VAL A 206 -10.50 2.24 -20.83
C VAL A 206 -11.66 3.23 -20.86
N HIS A 207 -12.69 3.00 -20.05
CA HIS A 207 -13.82 3.91 -19.94
C HIS A 207 -13.39 5.31 -19.46
N ALA A 208 -12.59 5.39 -18.40
CA ALA A 208 -12.10 6.65 -17.85
C ALA A 208 -11.24 7.44 -18.86
N LEU A 209 -10.32 6.76 -19.54
CA LEU A 209 -9.44 7.38 -20.53
C LEU A 209 -10.22 7.87 -21.77
N ASN A 210 -11.19 7.09 -22.25
CA ASN A 210 -12.05 7.52 -23.35
C ASN A 210 -12.90 8.74 -22.96
N GLY A 211 -13.43 8.76 -21.73
CA GLY A 211 -14.18 9.89 -21.19
C GLY A 211 -13.35 11.17 -21.09
N ALA A 212 -12.03 11.07 -20.88
CA ALA A 212 -11.15 12.22 -20.77
C ALA A 212 -11.11 13.10 -22.04
N SER A 213 -11.37 12.51 -23.21
CA SER A 213 -11.49 13.25 -24.47
C SER A 213 -12.58 14.34 -24.45
N GLY A 214 -13.62 14.15 -23.64
CA GLY A 214 -14.69 15.13 -23.43
C GLY A 214 -14.19 16.44 -22.82
N PHE A 215 -13.10 16.40 -22.06
CA PHE A 215 -12.48 17.59 -21.46
C PHE A 215 -11.58 18.38 -22.43
N MET A 216 -11.24 17.81 -23.58
CA MET A 216 -10.35 18.46 -24.57
C MET A 216 -11.11 19.18 -25.70
N ASN A 217 -12.45 19.15 -25.70
CA ASN A 217 -13.25 19.82 -26.73
C ASN A 217 -13.23 21.35 -26.52
N ARG A 218 -13.27 22.15 -27.60
CA ARG A 218 -13.33 23.63 -27.58
C ARG A 218 -14.48 24.23 -26.76
N ARG A 219 -15.49 23.44 -26.41
CA ARG A 219 -16.60 23.84 -25.51
C ARG A 219 -16.37 23.50 -24.04
N ALA A 220 -15.34 22.71 -23.73
CA ALA A 220 -14.95 22.42 -22.36
C ALA A 220 -14.46 23.72 -21.70
N LYS A 221 -14.84 23.93 -20.45
CA LYS A 221 -14.46 25.10 -19.64
C LYS A 221 -13.19 24.84 -18.81
N LEU A 222 -12.42 23.81 -19.17
CA LEU A 222 -11.11 23.51 -18.59
C LEU A 222 -10.02 24.32 -19.29
#